data_AF-A0A7J7WMD0-F1
#
_entry.id   AF-A0A7J7WMD0-F1
#
_cell.length_a   1.000
_cell.length_b   1.000
_cell.length_c   1.000
_cell.angle_alpha   90.00
_cell.angle_beta   90.00
_cell.angle_gamma   90.00
#
_symmetry.space_group_name_H-M   'P 1'
#
loop_
_entity.id
_entity.type
_entity.pdbx_description
1 polymer ?
#
loop_
_entity_poly.entity_id
_entity_poly.type
_entity_poly.pdbx_seq_one_letter_code
_entity_poly.pdbx_strand_id
1 'polypeptide(L)'
;MSLPRPGRGGRPLFLSILGLAAAVTFLLFYALLWEAGDLIHLPDLRIGFHNFCLWNESAGCLRCHRFPELEALGLPQAALALARLGVYGALVLSLFVPLPLLLARCRGSEGEWHLAVCFLALASTLLAGGLGLFLAYAWRWVTPALLGPGFLALAAAQALLVLLLMATVMFPQRAEDAKGKLDSC
;
A
#
# COMPACT_ATOMS: atom_id res chain seq x y z
N MET A 1 45.47 -0.77 19.19
CA MET A 1 43.99 -0.89 19.27
C MET A 1 43.42 -0.36 17.97
N SER A 2 42.89 -1.24 17.13
CA SER A 2 42.22 -0.89 15.87
C SER A 2 40.79 -0.46 16.16
N LEU A 3 40.44 0.80 15.89
CA LEU A 3 39.06 1.26 15.92
C LEU A 3 38.25 0.59 14.79
N PRO A 4 36.98 0.19 15.01
CA PRO A 4 36.14 -0.38 13.97
C PRO A 4 35.72 0.71 12.97
N ARG A 5 35.93 0.46 11.67
CA ARG A 5 35.50 1.32 10.56
C ARG A 5 33.96 1.45 10.52
N PRO A 6 33.38 2.67 10.50
CA PRO A 6 31.92 2.85 10.47
C PRO A 6 31.31 2.97 9.05
N GLY A 7 32.08 2.75 7.97
CA GLY A 7 31.67 3.20 6.62
C GLY A 7 30.89 2.23 5.71
N ARG A 8 30.52 1.02 6.14
CA ARG A 8 29.99 -0.02 5.20
C ARG A 8 28.49 -0.33 5.31
N GLY A 9 27.80 0.18 6.34
CA GLY A 9 26.41 -0.19 6.64
C GLY A 9 25.31 0.62 5.93
N GLY A 10 25.59 1.83 5.44
CA GLY A 10 24.54 2.72 4.92
C GLY A 10 24.03 2.38 3.50
N ARG A 11 24.90 1.82 2.64
CA ARG A 11 24.55 1.43 1.27
C ARG A 11 23.59 0.22 1.19
N PRO A 12 23.79 -0.88 1.94
CA PRO A 12 22.82 -1.98 1.93
C PRO A 12 21.47 -1.57 2.53
N LEU A 13 21.45 -0.75 3.58
CA LEU A 13 20.20 -0.24 4.18
C LEU A 13 19.37 0.59 3.20
N PHE A 14 20.00 1.49 2.44
CA PHE A 14 19.31 2.28 1.43
C PHE A 14 18.74 1.40 0.30
N LEU A 15 19.49 0.39 -0.15
CA LEU A 15 18.98 -0.57 -1.13
C LEU A 15 17.81 -1.39 -0.58
N SER A 16 17.83 -1.75 0.71
CA SER A 16 16.69 -2.40 1.37
C SER A 16 15.46 -1.50 1.43
N ILE A 17 15.62 -0.20 1.72
CA ILE A 17 14.53 0.79 1.70
C ILE A 17 13.93 0.90 0.28
N LEU A 18 14.77 0.98 -0.75
CA LEU A 18 14.30 1.04 -2.14
C LEU A 18 13.60 -0.26 -2.56
N GLY A 19 14.14 -1.41 -2.14
CA GLY A 19 13.51 -2.73 -2.35
C GLY A 19 12.16 -2.86 -1.66
N LEU A 20 12.02 -2.34 -0.43
CA LEU A 20 10.75 -2.26 0.29
C LEU A 20 9.73 -1.40 -0.45
N ALA A 21 10.14 -0.23 -0.96
CA ALA A 21 9.27 0.64 -1.74
C ALA A 21 8.78 -0.03 -3.04
N ALA A 22 9.69 -0.74 -3.73
CA ALA A 22 9.35 -1.53 -4.91
C ALA A 22 8.38 -2.69 -4.59
N ALA A 23 8.62 -3.41 -3.48
CA ALA A 23 7.76 -4.50 -3.04
C ALA A 23 6.34 -4.02 -2.68
N VAL A 24 6.22 -2.91 -1.95
CA VAL A 24 4.93 -2.26 -1.66
C VAL A 24 4.20 -1.93 -2.96
N THR A 25 4.90 -1.27 -3.88
CA THR A 25 4.32 -0.85 -5.16
C THR A 25 3.84 -2.05 -5.97
N PHE A 26 4.64 -3.12 -6.03
CA PHE A 26 4.28 -4.36 -6.71
C PHE A 26 3.04 -5.02 -6.09
N LEU A 27 2.96 -5.12 -4.77
CA LEU A 27 1.79 -5.69 -4.09
C LEU A 27 0.52 -4.87 -4.31
N LEU A 28 0.63 -3.54 -4.29
CA LEU A 28 -0.50 -2.66 -4.60
C LEU A 28 -0.95 -2.82 -6.06
N PHE A 29 -0.03 -2.92 -7.01
CA PHE A 29 -0.36 -3.21 -8.41
C PHE A 29 -1.04 -4.58 -8.57
N TYR A 30 -0.47 -5.60 -7.92
CA TYR A 30 -1.03 -6.94 -7.95
C TYR A 30 -2.45 -6.96 -7.39
N ALA A 31 -2.67 -6.40 -6.20
CA ALA A 31 -4.00 -6.40 -5.59
C ALA A 31 -5.02 -5.55 -6.35
N LEU A 32 -4.63 -4.36 -6.83
CA LEU A 32 -5.59 -3.36 -7.33
C LEU A 32 -5.81 -3.41 -8.83
N LEU A 33 -4.80 -3.79 -9.60
CA LEU A 33 -4.90 -3.86 -11.06
C LEU A 33 -4.97 -5.30 -11.55
N TRP A 34 -4.13 -6.20 -11.02
CA TRP A 34 -4.12 -7.60 -11.47
C TRP A 34 -5.33 -8.39 -10.95
N GLU A 35 -5.58 -8.34 -9.64
CA GLU A 35 -6.74 -8.95 -8.98
C GLU A 35 -7.99 -8.05 -9.05
N ALA A 36 -7.96 -6.97 -9.85
CA ALA A 36 -9.04 -6.00 -10.01
C ALA A 36 -9.57 -5.37 -8.70
N GLY A 37 -8.79 -5.41 -7.62
CA GLY A 37 -9.22 -4.95 -6.30
C GLY A 37 -10.22 -5.88 -5.62
N ASP A 38 -10.28 -7.16 -6.03
CA ASP A 38 -11.10 -8.18 -5.40
C ASP A 38 -10.47 -8.63 -4.07
N LEU A 39 -11.22 -8.49 -2.97
CA LEU A 39 -10.86 -9.00 -1.65
C LEU A 39 -11.26 -10.46 -1.49
N ILE A 40 -12.34 -10.87 -2.17
CA ILE A 40 -12.84 -12.25 -2.22
C ILE A 40 -13.04 -12.61 -3.68
N HIS A 41 -12.42 -13.72 -4.11
CA HIS A 41 -12.46 -14.19 -5.49
C HIS A 41 -12.84 -15.67 -5.54
N LEU A 42 -14.13 -15.95 -5.38
CA LEU A 42 -14.72 -17.30 -5.44
C LEU A 42 -15.68 -17.41 -6.62
N PRO A 43 -15.92 -18.63 -7.14
CA PRO A 43 -16.85 -18.87 -8.23
C PRO A 43 -18.29 -18.46 -7.89
N ASP A 44 -18.64 -18.42 -6.61
CA ASP A 44 -19.98 -18.09 -6.12
C ASP A 44 -20.04 -16.72 -5.42
N LEU A 45 -18.89 -16.06 -5.19
CA LEU A 45 -18.83 -14.80 -4.46
C LEU A 45 -17.62 -13.96 -4.90
N ARG A 46 -17.88 -12.74 -5.39
CA ARG A 46 -16.83 -11.78 -5.74
C ARG A 46 -17.08 -10.44 -5.07
N ILE A 47 -16.21 -10.06 -4.14
CA ILE A 47 -16.32 -8.79 -3.42
C ILE A 47 -15.01 -8.05 -3.59
N GLY A 48 -15.07 -6.87 -4.18
CA GLY A 48 -13.96 -5.98 -4.43
C GLY A 48 -14.39 -4.52 -4.45
N PHE A 49 -13.42 -3.62 -4.61
CA PHE A 49 -13.71 -2.19 -4.64
C PHE A 49 -14.59 -1.79 -5.82
N HIS A 50 -14.45 -2.47 -6.96
CA HIS A 50 -15.22 -2.20 -8.19
C HIS A 50 -16.28 -3.26 -8.50
N ASN A 51 -16.09 -4.49 -8.02
CA ASN A 51 -16.95 -5.63 -8.32
C ASN A 51 -17.65 -6.09 -7.06
N PHE A 52 -18.99 -6.07 -7.03
CA PHE A 52 -19.76 -6.61 -5.92
C PHE A 52 -20.79 -7.60 -6.48
N CYS A 53 -20.43 -8.87 -6.53
CA CYS A 53 -21.21 -9.94 -7.13
C CYS A 53 -21.56 -11.00 -6.09
N LEU A 54 -22.87 -11.20 -5.90
CA LEU A 54 -23.43 -12.20 -4.99
C LEU A 54 -24.04 -13.34 -5.81
N TRP A 55 -23.99 -14.57 -5.28
CA TRP A 55 -24.72 -15.69 -5.85
C TRP A 55 -26.22 -15.43 -5.79
N ASN A 56 -26.91 -15.57 -6.93
CA ASN A 56 -28.37 -15.51 -6.97
C ASN A 56 -28.95 -16.90 -7.19
N GLU A 57 -29.52 -17.47 -6.12
CA GLU A 57 -30.18 -18.78 -6.15
C GLU A 57 -31.32 -18.85 -7.18
N SER A 58 -32.04 -17.73 -7.42
CA SER A 58 -33.17 -17.72 -8.36
C SER A 58 -32.73 -17.75 -9.83
N ALA A 59 -31.51 -17.31 -10.12
CA ALA A 59 -30.96 -17.24 -11.47
C ALA A 59 -29.91 -18.32 -11.75
N GLY A 60 -29.46 -19.04 -10.71
CA GLY A 60 -28.38 -20.03 -10.81
C GLY A 60 -27.06 -19.44 -11.28
N CYS A 61 -26.85 -18.13 -11.06
CA CYS A 61 -25.66 -17.42 -11.54
C CYS A 61 -25.24 -16.27 -10.61
N LEU A 62 -23.97 -15.88 -10.71
CA LEU A 62 -23.43 -14.69 -10.07
C LEU A 62 -24.11 -13.43 -10.62
N ARG A 63 -24.71 -12.62 -9.74
CA ARG A 63 -25.28 -11.33 -10.08
C ARG A 63 -24.43 -10.21 -9.51
N CYS A 64 -23.81 -9.43 -10.38
CA CYS A 64 -23.07 -8.24 -10.00
C CYS A 64 -24.02 -7.07 -9.81
N HIS A 65 -24.04 -6.54 -8.59
CA HIS A 65 -24.85 -5.40 -8.22
C HIS A 65 -24.15 -4.11 -8.63
N ARG A 66 -24.92 -3.12 -9.07
CA ARG A 66 -24.44 -1.75 -9.31
C ARG A 66 -25.28 -0.77 -8.49
N PHE A 67 -24.84 0.48 -8.39
CA PHE A 67 -25.70 1.51 -7.81
C PHE A 67 -26.97 1.67 -8.66
N PRO A 68 -28.18 1.76 -8.06
CA PRO A 68 -28.50 1.98 -6.63
C PRO A 68 -28.67 0.71 -5.76
N GLU A 69 -28.51 -0.49 -6.32
CA GLU A 69 -28.77 -1.77 -5.63
C GLU A 69 -27.79 -2.02 -4.47
N LEU A 70 -26.52 -1.59 -4.60
CA LEU A 70 -25.55 -1.63 -3.49
C LEU A 70 -25.99 -0.77 -2.30
N GLU A 71 -26.59 0.38 -2.57
CA GLU A 71 -27.03 1.31 -1.53
C GLU A 71 -28.23 0.74 -0.77
N ALA A 72 -29.13 0.04 -1.47
CA ALA A 72 -30.21 -0.75 -0.86
C ALA A 72 -29.67 -1.91 0.00
N LEU A 73 -28.49 -2.46 -0.33
CA LEU A 73 -27.81 -3.46 0.47
C LEU A 73 -27.07 -2.87 1.69
N GLY A 74 -27.03 -1.54 1.83
CA GLY A 74 -26.35 -0.85 2.94
C GLY A 74 -24.90 -0.48 2.67
N LEU A 75 -24.46 -0.50 1.41
CA LEU A 75 -23.15 0.00 0.98
C LEU A 75 -23.31 1.41 0.38
N PRO A 76 -23.07 2.49 1.15
CA PRO A 76 -23.27 3.84 0.64
C PRO A 76 -22.24 4.16 -0.45
N GLN A 77 -22.70 4.80 -1.53
CA GLN A 77 -21.85 5.16 -2.66
C GLN A 77 -20.65 6.02 -2.24
N ALA A 78 -20.89 6.96 -1.32
CA ALA A 78 -19.85 7.83 -0.80
C ALA A 78 -18.74 7.04 -0.07
N ALA A 79 -19.09 6.03 0.73
CA ALA A 79 -18.09 5.23 1.44
C ALA A 79 -17.27 4.38 0.46
N LEU A 80 -17.90 3.81 -0.56
CA LEU A 80 -17.17 3.04 -1.58
C LEU A 80 -16.24 3.95 -2.40
N ALA A 81 -16.68 5.17 -2.72
CA ALA A 81 -15.85 6.17 -3.40
C ALA A 81 -14.66 6.59 -2.53
N LEU A 82 -14.87 6.83 -1.23
CA LEU A 82 -13.81 7.14 -0.26
C LEU A 82 -12.83 5.98 -0.09
N ALA A 83 -13.33 4.74 -0.04
CA ALA A 83 -12.49 3.55 0.03
C ALA A 83 -11.59 3.42 -1.20
N ARG A 84 -12.16 3.62 -2.40
CA ARG A 84 -11.41 3.64 -3.66
C ARG A 84 -10.36 4.76 -3.65
N LEU A 85 -10.76 5.98 -3.28
CA LEU A 85 -9.85 7.11 -3.20
C LEU A 85 -8.66 6.82 -2.26
N GLY A 86 -8.93 6.21 -1.11
CA GLY A 86 -7.90 5.81 -0.16
C GLY A 86 -6.94 4.77 -0.74
N VAL A 87 -7.48 3.66 -1.23
CA VAL A 87 -6.65 2.53 -1.66
C VAL A 87 -5.88 2.80 -2.96
N TYR A 88 -6.52 3.44 -3.95
CA TYR A 88 -5.83 3.84 -5.19
C TYR A 88 -4.95 5.08 -4.98
N GLY A 89 -5.33 5.99 -4.08
CA GLY A 89 -4.49 7.12 -3.69
C GLY A 89 -3.18 6.67 -3.04
N ALA A 90 -3.23 5.61 -2.21
CA ALA A 90 -2.05 5.01 -1.64
C ALA A 90 -1.10 4.41 -2.68
N LEU A 91 -1.63 3.77 -3.74
CA LEU A 91 -0.83 3.30 -4.88
C LEU A 91 -0.12 4.46 -5.57
N VAL A 92 -0.86 5.53 -5.90
CA VAL A 92 -0.28 6.71 -6.57
C VAL A 92 0.85 7.31 -5.72
N LEU A 93 0.61 7.54 -4.43
CA LEU A 93 1.64 8.09 -3.54
C LEU A 93 2.86 7.17 -3.42
N SER A 94 2.64 5.85 -3.32
CA SER A 94 3.73 4.87 -3.24
C SER A 94 4.62 4.87 -4.49
N LEU A 95 4.07 5.15 -5.68
CA LEU A 95 4.84 5.30 -6.91
C LEU A 95 5.77 6.51 -6.89
N PHE A 96 5.38 7.58 -6.20
CA PHE A 96 6.19 8.77 -6.09
C PHE A 96 7.28 8.68 -5.03
N VAL A 97 7.23 7.74 -4.09
CA VAL A 97 8.20 7.60 -2.97
C VAL A 97 9.66 7.35 -3.41
N PRO A 98 9.98 6.53 -4.43
CA PRO A 98 11.36 6.26 -4.83
C PRO A 98 12.14 7.52 -5.26
N LEU A 99 11.47 8.45 -5.94
CA LEU A 99 12.09 9.67 -6.47
C LEU A 99 12.66 10.59 -5.36
N PRO A 100 11.89 11.07 -4.37
CA PRO A 100 12.40 11.88 -3.28
C PRO A 100 13.42 11.12 -2.41
N LEU A 101 13.29 9.79 -2.26
CA LEU A 101 14.32 8.99 -1.57
C LEU A 101 15.66 9.02 -2.30
N LEU A 102 15.66 8.87 -3.63
CA LEU A 102 16.87 8.97 -4.46
C LEU A 102 17.45 10.38 -4.46
N LEU A 103 16.59 11.40 -4.57
CA LEU A 103 17.01 12.81 -4.55
C LEU A 103 17.59 13.21 -3.20
N ALA A 104 16.95 12.82 -2.08
CA ALA A 104 17.46 13.04 -0.74
C ALA A 104 18.83 12.38 -0.56
N ARG A 105 19.02 11.17 -1.12
CA ARG A 105 20.29 10.45 -1.03
C ARG A 105 21.41 11.08 -1.88
N CYS A 106 21.14 11.46 -3.14
CA CYS A 106 22.15 12.04 -4.04
C CYS A 106 22.45 13.51 -3.73
N ARG A 107 21.44 14.31 -3.35
CA ARG A 107 21.61 15.76 -3.09
C ARG A 107 21.76 16.12 -1.61
N GLY A 108 21.53 15.18 -0.69
CA GLY A 108 21.53 15.46 0.76
C GLY A 108 20.45 16.45 1.17
N SER A 109 19.34 16.54 0.42
CA SER A 109 18.26 17.49 0.69
C SER A 109 17.32 16.95 1.78
N GLU A 110 17.31 17.59 2.94
CA GLU A 110 16.35 17.27 4.02
C GLU A 110 14.90 17.44 3.57
N GLY A 111 14.62 18.42 2.71
CA GLY A 111 13.27 18.67 2.19
C GLY A 111 12.72 17.49 1.38
N GLU A 112 13.57 16.86 0.57
CA GLU A 112 13.19 15.65 -0.20
C GLU A 112 12.98 14.45 0.73
N TRP A 113 13.77 14.34 1.80
CA TRP A 113 13.57 13.28 2.80
C TRP A 113 12.23 13.44 3.52
N HIS A 114 11.90 14.65 3.96
CA HIS A 114 10.62 14.97 4.57
C HIS A 114 9.46 14.72 3.60
N LEU A 115 9.62 15.04 2.32
CA LEU A 115 8.62 14.76 1.29
C LEU A 115 8.37 13.25 1.15
N ALA A 116 9.43 12.42 1.14
CA ALA A 116 9.30 10.97 1.11
C ALA A 116 8.55 10.43 2.34
N VAL A 117 8.87 10.92 3.54
CA VAL A 117 8.19 10.56 4.78
C VAL A 117 6.71 10.97 4.73
N CYS A 118 6.39 12.17 4.25
CA CYS A 118 5.03 12.64 4.07
C CYS A 118 4.24 11.74 3.11
N PHE A 119 4.80 11.38 1.96
CA PHE A 119 4.16 10.46 1.02
C PHE A 119 3.92 9.08 1.63
N LEU A 120 4.88 8.54 2.38
CA LEU A 120 4.73 7.26 3.07
C LEU A 120 3.64 7.28 4.14
N ALA A 121 3.60 8.33 4.96
CA ALA A 121 2.58 8.49 5.99
C ALA A 121 1.18 8.63 5.37
N LEU A 122 1.03 9.46 4.33
CA LEU A 122 -0.23 9.61 3.60
C LEU A 122 -0.65 8.31 2.91
N ALA A 123 0.27 7.60 2.25
CA ALA A 123 -0.03 6.31 1.62
C ALA A 123 -0.51 5.27 2.65
N SER A 124 0.18 5.16 3.78
CA SER A 124 -0.17 4.21 4.85
C SER A 124 -1.53 4.51 5.48
N THR A 125 -1.83 5.80 5.73
CA THR A 125 -3.12 6.22 6.29
C THR A 125 -4.27 6.05 5.31
N LEU A 126 -4.05 6.37 4.03
CA LEU A 126 -5.05 6.20 2.98
C LEU A 126 -5.35 4.72 2.69
N LEU A 127 -4.33 3.86 2.68
CA LEU A 127 -4.52 2.42 2.48
C LEU A 127 -5.27 1.79 3.66
N ALA A 128 -4.83 2.03 4.90
CA ALA A 128 -5.51 1.55 6.10
C ALA A 128 -6.93 2.09 6.20
N GLY A 129 -7.11 3.40 5.96
CA GLY A 129 -8.42 4.05 6.01
C GLY A 129 -9.36 3.53 4.94
N GLY A 130 -8.90 3.43 3.69
CA GLY A 130 -9.73 2.96 2.58
C GLY A 130 -10.10 1.48 2.71
N LEU A 131 -9.15 0.62 3.08
CA LEU A 131 -9.40 -0.81 3.33
C LEU A 131 -10.29 -1.01 4.56
N GLY A 132 -10.03 -0.31 5.65
CA GLY A 132 -10.81 -0.38 6.87
C GLY A 132 -12.24 0.10 6.67
N LEU A 133 -12.45 1.20 5.93
CA LEU A 133 -13.77 1.69 5.58
C LEU A 133 -14.54 0.67 4.74
N PHE A 134 -13.89 0.11 3.71
CA PHE A 134 -14.52 -0.93 2.88
C PHE A 134 -14.91 -2.15 3.71
N LEU A 135 -14.01 -2.66 4.55
CA LEU A 135 -14.30 -3.80 5.42
C LEU A 135 -15.39 -3.51 6.44
N ALA A 136 -15.44 -2.31 7.02
CA ALA A 136 -16.47 -1.96 7.98
C ALA A 136 -17.89 -2.02 7.37
N TYR A 137 -18.05 -1.52 6.14
CA TYR A 137 -19.33 -1.63 5.45
C TYR A 137 -19.58 -3.02 4.87
N ALA A 138 -18.54 -3.68 4.34
CA ALA A 138 -18.66 -5.00 3.73
C ALA A 138 -18.66 -6.16 4.75
N TRP A 139 -18.48 -5.89 6.04
CA TRP A 139 -18.23 -6.88 7.09
C TRP A 139 -19.26 -8.00 7.14
N ARG A 140 -20.53 -7.67 6.86
CA ARG A 140 -21.65 -8.63 6.88
C ARG A 140 -21.54 -9.70 5.80
N TRP A 141 -20.81 -9.45 4.72
CA TRP A 141 -20.60 -10.37 3.61
C TRP A 141 -19.16 -10.92 3.55
N VAL A 142 -18.24 -10.35 4.32
CA VAL A 142 -16.85 -10.77 4.38
C VAL A 142 -16.65 -11.78 5.49
N THR A 143 -16.56 -13.06 5.10
CA THR A 143 -16.06 -14.11 5.99
C THR A 143 -14.53 -14.17 5.89
N PRO A 144 -13.80 -14.11 7.02
CA PRO A 144 -12.34 -14.06 7.00
C PRO A 144 -11.67 -15.29 6.37
N ALA A 145 -12.34 -16.45 6.40
CA ALA A 145 -11.88 -17.67 5.75
C ALA A 145 -11.92 -17.61 4.21
N LEU A 146 -12.67 -16.66 3.64
CA LEU A 146 -12.85 -16.51 2.18
C LEU A 146 -12.00 -15.36 1.62
N LEU A 147 -11.16 -14.73 2.44
CA LEU A 147 -10.28 -13.65 1.99
C LEU A 147 -9.27 -14.20 0.99
N GLY A 148 -9.30 -13.61 -0.20
CA GLY A 148 -8.51 -14.00 -1.35
C GLY A 148 -7.08 -13.44 -1.32
N PRO A 149 -6.28 -13.77 -2.35
CA PRO A 149 -4.91 -13.30 -2.47
C PRO A 149 -4.81 -11.77 -2.56
N GLY A 150 -5.80 -11.10 -3.16
CA GLY A 150 -5.86 -9.64 -3.21
C GLY A 150 -5.88 -8.99 -1.82
N PHE A 151 -6.68 -9.52 -0.89
CA PHE A 151 -6.68 -9.03 0.50
C PHE A 151 -5.34 -9.24 1.20
N LEU A 152 -4.75 -10.44 1.06
CA LEU A 152 -3.46 -10.74 1.67
C LEU A 152 -2.35 -9.81 1.12
N ALA A 153 -2.39 -9.51 -0.16
CA ALA A 153 -1.47 -8.56 -0.79
C ALA A 153 -1.65 -7.14 -0.24
N LEU A 154 -2.89 -6.66 -0.03
CA LEU A 154 -3.14 -5.34 0.58
C LEU A 154 -2.69 -5.28 2.04
N ALA A 155 -2.96 -6.34 2.82
CA ALA A 155 -2.52 -6.43 4.21
C ALA A 155 -0.98 -6.44 4.31
N ALA A 156 -0.32 -7.21 3.44
CA ALA A 156 1.13 -7.23 3.34
C ALA A 156 1.69 -5.88 2.89
N ALA A 157 1.07 -5.23 1.90
CA ALA A 157 1.46 -3.89 1.46
C ALA A 157 1.35 -2.86 2.59
N GLN A 158 0.29 -2.92 3.40
CA GLN A 158 0.14 -2.06 4.57
C GLN A 158 1.24 -2.30 5.61
N ALA A 159 1.54 -3.57 5.93
CA ALA A 159 2.60 -3.90 6.87
C ALA A 159 3.98 -3.41 6.38
N LEU A 160 4.28 -3.60 5.09
CA LEU A 160 5.52 -3.13 4.48
C LEU A 160 5.59 -1.60 4.38
N LEU A 161 4.47 -0.90 4.15
CA LEU A 161 4.40 0.55 4.20
C LEU A 161 4.75 1.08 5.60
N VAL A 162 4.20 0.47 6.64
CA VAL A 162 4.53 0.84 8.03
C VAL A 162 6.01 0.56 8.32
N LEU A 163 6.52 -0.60 7.90
CA LEU A 163 7.94 -0.93 8.06
C LEU A 163 8.85 0.05 7.30
N LEU A 164 8.48 0.44 6.09
CA LEU A 164 9.20 1.39 5.25
C LEU A 164 9.16 2.80 5.87
N LEU A 165 8.01 3.23 6.41
CA LEU A 165 7.89 4.49 7.15
C LEU A 165 8.78 4.48 8.40
N MET A 166 8.74 3.40 9.19
CA MET A 166 9.59 3.26 10.36
C MET A 166 11.08 3.27 9.98
N ALA A 167 11.46 2.58 8.90
CA ALA A 167 12.84 2.58 8.43
C ALA A 167 13.29 3.98 7.96
N THR A 168 12.44 4.70 7.22
CA THR A 168 12.74 6.06 6.76
C THR A 168 12.72 7.10 7.89
N VAL A 169 12.00 6.88 8.99
CA VAL A 169 12.01 7.78 10.15
C VAL A 169 13.14 7.46 11.13
N MET A 170 13.52 6.20 11.30
CA MET A 170 14.56 5.77 12.26
C MET A 170 15.98 5.78 11.68
N PHE A 171 16.15 5.61 10.37
CA PHE A 171 17.45 5.65 9.70
C PHE A 171 17.79 6.92 8.88
N PRO A 172 17.28 8.16 9.15
CA PRO A 172 17.57 9.32 8.31
C PRO A 172 19.03 9.75 8.28
N GLN A 173 19.79 9.53 9.36
CA GLN A 173 20.97 10.37 9.61
C GLN A 173 22.24 9.70 10.16
N ARG A 174 22.31 8.38 10.37
CA ARG A 174 23.61 7.73 10.70
C ARG A 174 24.62 7.69 9.54
N ALA A 175 24.31 8.34 8.42
CA ALA A 175 25.22 8.52 7.28
C ALA A 175 25.79 9.94 7.16
N GLU A 176 25.39 10.90 8.00
CA GLU A 176 26.06 12.21 8.05
C GLU A 176 27.49 12.12 8.62
N ASP A 177 27.79 11.12 9.45
CA ASP A 177 29.15 10.86 9.94
C ASP A 177 30.06 10.19 8.89
N ALA A 178 29.54 9.87 7.70
CA ALA A 178 30.28 9.22 6.62
C ALA A 178 30.28 10.06 5.32
N LYS A 179 30.26 11.40 5.45
CA LYS A 179 30.22 12.38 4.34
C LYS A 179 31.48 12.43 3.46
N GLY A 180 32.31 11.38 3.46
CA GLY A 180 33.51 11.30 2.63
C GLY A 180 33.45 10.11 1.69
N LYS A 181 33.15 10.37 0.42
CA LYS A 181 33.21 9.45 -0.73
C LYS A 181 32.07 8.45 -0.88
N LEU A 182 31.08 8.85 -1.65
CA LEU A 182 30.65 8.00 -2.76
C LEU A 182 30.62 8.88 -4.02
N ASP A 183 31.71 8.85 -4.76
CA ASP A 183 31.70 9.25 -6.17
C ASP A 183 30.81 8.26 -6.94
N SER A 184 30.03 8.84 -7.85
CA SER A 184 29.00 8.25 -8.70
C SER A 184 27.62 8.05 -8.06
N CYS A 185 26.81 9.12 -8.11
CA CYS A 185 25.55 9.03 -8.86
C CYS A 185 25.97 9.03 -10.36
#